data_AF-A0A0H2RJ41-F1
#
_entry.id   AF-A0A0H2RJ41-F1
#
_cell.length_a   1.000
_cell.length_b   1.000
_cell.length_c   1.000
_cell.angle_alpha   90.00
_cell.angle_beta   90.00
_cell.angle_gamma   90.00
#
_symmetry.space_group_name_H-M   'P 1'
#
loop_
_entity.id
_entity.type
_entity.pdbx_description
1 polymer ?
#
loop_
_entity_poly.entity_id
_entity_poly.type
_entity_poly.pdbx_seq_one_letter_code
_entity_poly.pdbx_strand_id
1 'polypeptide(L)'
;MSSDSIDVSCDKPVPVGGSSSSADQPKASDTASLTVEYRYPELPENEDFETYRKTDPVFKGVLEKVRPLNSTPGILGALTADERKRQRSRFIFQTWPRDPKGEDLTNRDKPLGKMTTNMLPVWGATLYDFYHIHRSTGWGTLASGSGSMLANWMRQKGELHAMNLIEQAEKLEPIPERMKPYDITEFIELVEVEVHRKTLGRSMKVDKSQKEKAGVPCFFCN
;
A
#
# COMPACT_ATOMS: atom_id res chain seq x y z
N MET A 1 -45.86 34.55 11.42
CA MET A 1 -46.89 34.11 12.38
C MET A 1 -48.03 33.54 11.56
N SER A 2 -48.09 32.21 11.43
CA SER A 2 -49.31 31.48 11.10
C SER A 2 -49.06 30.04 11.54
N SER A 3 -49.72 29.71 12.63
CA SER A 3 -49.74 28.42 13.30
C SER A 3 -50.89 27.61 12.72
N ASP A 4 -50.62 26.39 12.26
CA ASP A 4 -51.64 25.36 12.12
C ASP A 4 -51.15 24.07 12.78
N SER A 5 -51.86 23.72 13.83
CA SER A 5 -51.78 22.49 14.61
C SER A 5 -52.81 21.52 14.04
N ILE A 6 -52.47 20.24 13.82
CA ILE A 6 -53.48 19.17 13.77
C ILE A 6 -52.95 17.93 14.49
N ASP A 7 -53.86 17.38 15.29
CA ASP A 7 -53.73 16.38 16.32
C ASP A 7 -53.44 14.94 15.87
N VAL A 8 -52.93 14.22 16.87
CA VAL A 8 -52.66 12.79 17.01
C VAL A 8 -53.94 11.95 16.87
N SER A 9 -53.84 10.78 16.24
CA SER A 9 -54.71 9.65 16.57
C SER A 9 -53.92 8.34 16.61
N CYS A 10 -54.00 7.67 17.75
CA CYS A 10 -53.45 6.35 18.03
C CYS A 10 -54.55 5.31 17.79
N ASP A 11 -54.24 4.25 17.04
CA ASP A 11 -54.93 2.97 17.20
C ASP A 11 -53.94 1.81 16.94
N LYS A 12 -53.86 0.91 17.93
CA LYS A 12 -53.33 -0.46 17.88
C LYS A 12 -54.50 -1.39 18.30
N PRO A 13 -54.33 -2.71 18.33
CA PRO A 13 -54.02 -3.66 17.26
C PRO A 13 -55.07 -4.81 17.22
N VAL A 14 -55.10 -5.65 16.18
CA VAL A 14 -55.73 -6.99 16.27
C VAL A 14 -54.89 -8.04 15.52
N PRO A 15 -54.65 -9.23 16.12
CA PRO A 15 -53.85 -10.32 15.53
C PRO A 15 -54.73 -11.42 14.93
N VAL A 16 -54.30 -12.07 13.84
CA VAL A 16 -54.77 -13.43 13.48
C VAL A 16 -53.72 -14.16 12.64
N GLY A 17 -53.41 -15.40 13.02
CA GLY A 17 -53.25 -16.52 12.06
C GLY A 17 -51.83 -16.97 11.75
N GLY A 18 -51.37 -18.00 12.46
CA GLY A 18 -50.19 -18.78 12.07
C GLY A 18 -50.47 -19.79 10.96
N SER A 19 -49.40 -20.23 10.30
CA SER A 19 -49.28 -21.59 9.77
C SER A 19 -47.80 -21.92 9.55
N SER A 20 -47.40 -23.01 10.18
CA SER A 20 -46.12 -23.70 10.10
C SER A 20 -45.88 -24.31 8.72
N SER A 21 -44.68 -24.13 8.18
CA SER A 21 -44.05 -25.17 7.36
C SER A 21 -42.54 -25.14 7.60
N SER A 22 -42.07 -26.19 8.27
CA SER A 22 -40.66 -26.53 8.38
C SER A 22 -40.19 -27.05 7.02
N ALA A 23 -39.26 -26.35 6.39
CA ALA A 23 -38.47 -26.89 5.30
C ALA A 23 -37.00 -26.54 5.56
N ASP A 24 -36.20 -27.59 5.55
CA ASP A 24 -34.77 -27.67 5.82
C ASP A 24 -33.95 -26.47 5.33
N GLN A 25 -33.35 -25.74 6.27
CA GLN A 25 -32.22 -24.88 5.96
C GLN A 25 -30.93 -25.71 6.01
N PRO A 26 -30.09 -25.68 4.96
CA PRO A 26 -28.75 -26.26 5.04
C PRO A 26 -27.95 -25.48 6.09
N LYS A 27 -27.37 -26.23 7.03
CA LYS A 27 -26.44 -25.76 8.05
C LYS A 27 -25.43 -24.80 7.41
N ALA A 28 -25.45 -23.55 7.86
CA ALA A 28 -24.39 -22.59 7.59
C ALA A 28 -23.08 -23.21 8.07
N SER A 29 -22.24 -23.61 7.11
CA SER A 29 -20.87 -24.00 7.40
C SER A 29 -20.17 -22.78 7.97
N ASP A 30 -19.75 -22.87 9.24
CA ASP A 30 -18.87 -21.94 9.91
C ASP A 30 -17.57 -21.80 9.11
N THR A 31 -17.61 -20.93 8.11
CA THR A 31 -16.41 -20.46 7.43
C THR A 31 -15.88 -19.38 8.35
N ALA A 32 -15.06 -19.79 9.31
CA ALA A 32 -14.30 -18.87 10.14
C ALA A 32 -13.56 -17.92 9.20
N SER A 33 -14.10 -16.70 9.03
CA SER A 33 -13.41 -15.65 8.31
C SER A 33 -12.17 -15.38 9.12
N LEU A 34 -11.04 -15.88 8.62
CA LEU A 34 -9.73 -15.70 9.21
C LEU A 34 -9.42 -14.21 9.09
N THR A 35 -9.88 -13.42 10.06
CA THR A 35 -9.59 -11.99 10.20
C THR A 35 -8.11 -11.89 10.53
N VAL A 36 -7.28 -11.87 9.48
CA VAL A 36 -5.88 -11.50 9.61
C VAL A 36 -5.88 -10.01 9.97
N GLU A 37 -5.61 -9.71 11.24
CA GLU A 37 -5.43 -8.35 11.72
C GLU A 37 -4.10 -7.84 11.16
N TYR A 38 -4.17 -7.10 10.05
CA TYR A 38 -3.00 -6.47 9.45
C TYR A 38 -2.71 -5.17 10.19
N ARG A 39 -1.77 -5.22 11.13
CA ARG A 39 -1.23 -4.03 11.78
C ARG A 39 0.05 -3.59 11.07
N TYR A 40 0.31 -2.29 11.09
CA TYR A 40 1.62 -1.77 10.71
C TYR A 40 2.71 -2.49 11.50
N PRO A 41 3.79 -2.99 10.86
CA PRO A 41 4.93 -3.48 11.62
C PRO A 41 5.44 -2.32 12.47
N GLU A 42 5.56 -2.55 13.76
CA GLU A 42 6.15 -1.58 14.69
C GLU A 42 7.62 -1.45 14.32
N LEU A 43 7.98 -0.30 13.74
CA LEU A 43 9.36 0.00 13.38
C LEU A 43 10.15 0.27 14.66
N PRO A 44 11.35 -0.32 14.84
CA PRO A 44 12.26 0.10 15.90
C PRO A 44 12.52 1.60 15.80
N GLU A 45 12.54 2.33 16.92
CA GLU A 45 12.69 3.80 16.95
C GLU A 45 13.93 4.32 16.19
N ASN A 46 14.93 3.47 16.01
CA ASN A 46 16.22 3.83 15.43
C ASN A 46 16.43 3.29 14.00
N GLU A 47 15.46 2.59 13.42
CA GLU A 47 15.56 2.04 12.06
C GLU A 47 14.61 2.75 11.12
N ASP A 48 15.14 3.25 10.00
CA ASP A 48 14.29 3.70 8.91
C ASP A 48 13.59 2.50 8.24
N PHE A 49 12.45 2.78 7.61
CA PHE A 49 11.62 1.74 7.00
C PHE A 49 12.38 0.93 5.94
N GLU A 50 13.30 1.55 5.18
CA GLU A 50 14.07 0.87 4.14
C GLU A 50 15.16 -0.06 4.71
N THR A 51 15.69 0.24 5.89
CA THR A 51 16.58 -0.64 6.64
C THR A 51 15.79 -1.82 7.19
N TYR A 52 14.68 -1.56 7.90
CA TYR A 52 13.79 -2.60 8.42
C TYR A 52 13.33 -3.57 7.31
N ARG A 53 12.94 -3.01 6.15
CA ARG A 53 12.54 -3.79 4.96
C ARG A 53 13.62 -4.77 4.48
N LYS A 54 14.91 -4.44 4.63
CA LYS A 54 16.03 -5.29 4.18
C LYS A 54 16.44 -6.30 5.24
N THR A 55 16.25 -5.99 6.52
CA THR A 55 16.71 -6.78 7.65
C THR A 55 15.63 -7.75 8.15
N ASP A 56 14.35 -7.41 8.00
CA ASP A 56 13.24 -8.23 8.51
C ASP A 56 13.15 -9.60 7.80
N PRO A 57 13.23 -10.71 8.54
CA PRO A 57 13.27 -12.05 7.96
C PRO A 57 11.94 -12.45 7.29
N VAL A 58 10.81 -11.94 7.81
CA VAL A 58 9.48 -12.23 7.26
C VAL A 58 9.31 -11.53 5.91
N PHE A 59 9.63 -10.24 5.87
CA PHE A 59 9.57 -9.43 4.66
C PHE A 59 10.57 -9.90 3.61
N LYS A 60 11.78 -10.29 4.03
CA LYS A 60 12.77 -10.92 3.15
C LYS A 60 12.23 -12.23 2.55
N GLY A 61 11.57 -13.06 3.33
CA GLY A 61 10.91 -14.28 2.84
C GLY A 61 9.79 -14.00 1.84
N VAL A 62 9.00 -12.94 2.05
CA VAL A 62 7.99 -12.48 1.07
C VAL A 62 8.66 -11.98 -0.21
N LEU A 63 9.71 -11.15 -0.10
CA LEU A 63 10.46 -10.67 -1.25
C LEU A 63 11.15 -11.79 -2.02
N GLU A 64 11.67 -12.81 -1.36
CA GLU A 64 12.29 -13.96 -2.03
C GLU A 64 11.26 -14.80 -2.78
N LYS A 65 10.05 -14.95 -2.24
CA LYS A 65 8.92 -15.61 -2.92
C LYS A 65 8.36 -14.80 -4.09
N VAL A 66 8.41 -13.47 -4.00
CA VAL A 66 7.86 -12.54 -5.00
C VAL A 66 8.93 -12.08 -5.99
N ARG A 67 10.23 -12.25 -5.69
CA ARG A 67 11.31 -11.97 -6.64
C ARG A 67 11.08 -12.83 -7.88
N PRO A 68 10.91 -12.22 -9.06
CA PRO A 68 10.87 -13.01 -10.28
C PRO A 68 12.19 -13.79 -10.38
N LEU A 69 12.08 -15.06 -10.80
CA LEU A 69 13.14 -16.08 -10.99
C LEU A 69 14.38 -15.63 -11.80
N ASN A 70 14.47 -14.37 -12.21
CA ASN A 70 15.40 -13.88 -13.23
C ASN A 70 16.41 -12.87 -12.66
N SER A 71 16.59 -12.79 -11.34
CA SER A 71 17.68 -12.00 -10.72
C SER A 71 19.03 -12.76 -10.68
N THR A 72 19.21 -13.73 -11.58
CA THR A 72 20.52 -14.28 -11.92
C THR A 72 21.31 -13.22 -12.70
N PRO A 73 22.47 -12.76 -12.20
CA PRO A 73 23.29 -11.80 -12.92
C PRO A 73 23.84 -12.48 -14.19
N GLY A 74 23.31 -12.10 -15.35
CA GLY A 74 23.71 -12.67 -16.65
C GLY A 74 22.65 -12.61 -17.76
N ILE A 75 21.36 -12.48 -17.43
CA ILE A 75 20.25 -12.50 -18.41
C ILE A 75 19.67 -11.08 -18.64
N LEU A 76 20.42 -10.01 -18.34
CA LEU A 76 19.93 -8.63 -18.48
C LEU A 76 19.98 -8.08 -19.92
N GLY A 77 20.41 -8.88 -20.90
CA GLY A 77 20.42 -8.50 -22.31
C GLY A 77 19.09 -8.76 -23.05
N ALA A 78 18.22 -9.62 -22.54
CA ALA A 78 17.11 -10.20 -23.33
C ALA A 78 15.70 -9.78 -22.89
N LEU A 79 15.56 -8.87 -21.92
CA LEU A 79 14.23 -8.44 -21.49
C LEU A 79 13.73 -7.28 -22.35
N THR A 80 12.52 -7.45 -22.87
CA THR A 80 11.74 -6.43 -23.57
C THR A 80 11.49 -5.22 -22.66
N ALA A 81 11.24 -4.04 -23.24
CA ALA A 81 11.00 -2.82 -22.47
C ALA A 81 9.84 -2.99 -21.46
N ASP A 82 8.82 -3.77 -21.82
CA ASP A 82 7.68 -4.07 -20.95
C ASP A 82 8.04 -4.95 -19.75
N GLU A 83 8.94 -5.93 -19.93
CA GLU A 83 9.42 -6.76 -18.83
C GLU A 83 10.29 -5.97 -17.85
N ARG A 84 11.13 -5.05 -18.35
CA ARG A 84 11.89 -4.12 -17.50
C ARG A 84 10.97 -3.19 -16.72
N LYS A 85 9.84 -2.80 -17.30
CA LYS A 85 8.82 -1.96 -16.66
C LYS A 85 8.08 -2.73 -15.55
N ARG A 86 7.75 -4.00 -15.80
CA ARG A 86 7.17 -4.92 -14.79
C ARG A 86 8.12 -5.21 -13.62
N GLN A 87 9.43 -5.26 -13.86
CA GLN A 87 10.42 -5.44 -12.78
C GLN A 87 10.53 -4.24 -11.83
N ARG A 88 10.04 -3.07 -12.23
CA ARG A 88 10.03 -1.85 -11.42
C ARG A 88 8.66 -1.50 -10.84
N SER A 89 7.65 -2.38 -10.99
CA SER A 89 6.34 -2.12 -10.41
C SER A 89 6.38 -2.34 -8.90
N ARG A 90 5.93 -1.34 -8.15
CA ARG A 90 5.68 -1.49 -6.72
C ARG A 90 4.55 -2.52 -6.54
N PHE A 91 4.76 -3.48 -5.64
CA PHE A 91 3.75 -4.48 -5.31
C PHE A 91 2.83 -3.94 -4.22
N ILE A 92 1.53 -4.12 -4.44
CA ILE A 92 0.49 -3.86 -3.43
C ILE A 92 0.21 -5.19 -2.75
N PHE A 93 0.43 -5.25 -1.44
CA PHE A 93 0.33 -6.50 -0.68
C PHE A 93 -1.05 -6.73 -0.06
N GLN A 94 -1.88 -5.69 -0.02
CA GLN A 94 -3.13 -5.71 0.74
C GLN A 94 -4.34 -5.66 -0.17
N THR A 95 -5.41 -6.34 0.27
CA THR A 95 -6.73 -6.29 -0.36
C THR A 95 -7.70 -5.64 0.61
N TRP A 96 -8.44 -4.65 0.14
CA TRP A 96 -9.50 -4.00 0.91
C TRP A 96 -10.77 -4.86 0.86
N PRO A 97 -11.24 -5.38 2.00
CA PRO A 97 -12.45 -6.19 2.04
C PRO A 97 -13.68 -5.32 1.77
N ARG A 98 -14.58 -5.84 0.93
CA ARG A 98 -15.86 -5.21 0.57
C ARG A 98 -17.00 -5.89 1.33
N ASP A 99 -18.06 -5.14 1.61
CA ASP A 99 -19.34 -5.73 1.98
C ASP A 99 -19.88 -6.56 0.80
N PRO A 100 -20.21 -7.85 0.98
CA PRO A 100 -20.81 -8.68 -0.08
C PRO A 100 -22.09 -8.09 -0.70
N LYS A 101 -22.82 -7.25 0.04
CA LYS A 101 -24.04 -6.56 -0.40
C LYS A 101 -23.81 -5.08 -0.76
N GLY A 102 -22.55 -4.64 -0.75
CA GLY A 102 -22.17 -3.26 -1.07
C GLY A 102 -22.41 -2.89 -2.53
N GLU A 103 -22.39 -1.59 -2.81
CA GLU A 103 -22.58 -1.05 -4.16
C GLU A 103 -21.33 -1.23 -5.03
N ASP A 104 -21.49 -1.31 -6.35
CA ASP A 104 -20.36 -1.36 -7.27
C ASP A 104 -19.55 -0.05 -7.27
N LEU A 105 -18.22 -0.16 -7.23
CA LEU A 105 -17.28 0.93 -7.35
C LEU A 105 -17.17 1.38 -8.82
N THR A 106 -17.96 2.37 -9.19
CA THR A 106 -17.86 3.04 -10.50
C THR A 106 -16.72 4.06 -10.50
N ASN A 107 -16.12 4.31 -11.67
CA ASN A 107 -15.06 5.32 -11.80
C ASN A 107 -15.61 6.76 -11.72
N ARG A 108 -16.92 6.95 -11.84
CA ARG A 108 -17.56 8.27 -11.82
C ARG A 108 -17.65 8.84 -10.41
N ASP A 109 -17.86 7.96 -9.43
CA ASP A 109 -18.14 8.36 -8.05
C ASP A 109 -16.96 8.08 -7.12
N LYS A 110 -15.74 8.06 -7.67
CA LYS A 110 -14.53 7.77 -6.90
C LYS A 110 -14.10 9.03 -6.15
N PRO A 111 -14.18 9.08 -4.81
CA PRO A 111 -13.78 10.25 -4.05
C PRO A 111 -12.27 10.40 -4.09
N LEU A 112 -11.84 11.61 -3.75
CA LEU A 112 -10.44 11.96 -3.66
C LEU A 112 -9.87 11.41 -2.34
N GLY A 113 -8.67 10.85 -2.41
CA GLY A 113 -7.87 10.53 -1.23
C GLY A 113 -7.13 11.77 -0.71
N LYS A 114 -6.22 11.53 0.24
CA LYS A 114 -5.24 12.56 0.66
C LYS A 114 -4.42 13.00 -0.56
N MET A 115 -4.18 14.30 -0.67
CA MET A 115 -3.49 14.91 -1.80
C MET A 115 -1.99 14.92 -1.59
N THR A 116 -1.23 14.37 -2.52
CA THR A 116 0.22 14.54 -2.55
C THR A 116 0.59 16.02 -2.76
N THR A 117 1.85 16.38 -2.49
CA THR A 117 2.37 17.74 -2.73
C THR A 117 2.30 18.19 -4.19
N ASN A 118 2.22 17.26 -5.14
CA ASN A 118 1.99 17.54 -6.56
C ASN A 118 0.50 17.42 -6.96
N MET A 119 -0.43 17.56 -6.01
CA MET A 119 -1.88 17.60 -6.23
C MET A 119 -2.48 16.32 -6.84
N LEU A 120 -1.82 15.17 -6.67
CA LEU A 120 -2.40 13.88 -7.05
C LEU A 120 -3.20 13.34 -5.85
N PRO A 121 -4.45 12.88 -6.05
CA PRO A 121 -5.30 12.36 -4.97
C PRO A 121 -4.96 10.91 -4.59
N VAL A 122 -3.67 10.59 -4.59
CA VAL A 122 -3.13 9.24 -4.39
C VAL A 122 -1.93 9.36 -3.46
N TRP A 123 -2.20 9.41 -2.16
CA TRP A 123 -1.21 9.42 -1.09
C TRP A 123 -1.30 8.15 -0.25
N GLY A 124 -0.15 7.73 0.26
CA GLY A 124 0.01 6.68 1.25
C GLY A 124 1.38 6.88 1.88
N ALA A 125 1.46 6.86 3.22
CA ALA A 125 2.71 7.07 3.93
C ALA A 125 3.68 5.89 3.74
N THR A 126 3.12 4.70 3.58
CA THR A 126 3.84 3.46 3.30
C THR A 126 3.25 2.73 2.10
N LEU A 127 3.89 1.65 1.66
CA LEU A 127 3.32 0.77 0.64
C LEU A 127 2.08 -0.02 1.12
N TYR A 128 1.84 -0.09 2.43
CA TYR A 128 0.68 -0.76 3.01
C TYR A 128 -0.57 0.13 3.04
N ASP A 129 -0.42 1.43 2.78
CA ASP A 129 -1.56 2.32 2.56
C ASP A 129 -2.18 2.14 1.17
N PHE A 130 -1.66 1.23 0.35
CA PHE A 130 -2.23 0.92 -0.96
C PHE A 130 -2.89 -0.45 -0.91
N TYR A 131 -4.05 -0.53 -1.56
CA TYR A 131 -4.89 -1.69 -1.52
C TYR A 131 -5.39 -2.05 -2.92
N HIS A 132 -5.46 -3.34 -3.17
CA HIS A 132 -6.31 -3.91 -4.20
C HIS A 132 -7.75 -3.96 -3.72
N ILE A 133 -8.70 -3.68 -4.59
CA ILE A 133 -10.12 -3.70 -4.25
C ILE A 133 -10.92 -4.28 -5.40
N HIS A 134 -11.88 -5.15 -5.09
CA HIS A 134 -12.84 -5.60 -6.08
C HIS A 134 -13.85 -4.49 -6.36
N ARG A 135 -14.00 -4.14 -7.64
CA ARG A 135 -14.97 -3.11 -8.03
C ARG A 135 -16.41 -3.55 -7.81
N SER A 136 -16.70 -4.83 -7.96
CA SER A 136 -17.99 -5.44 -7.64
C SER A 136 -17.81 -6.46 -6.53
N THR A 137 -18.84 -6.67 -5.72
CA THR A 137 -18.80 -7.51 -4.51
C THR A 137 -18.79 -9.02 -4.81
N GLY A 138 -19.09 -9.40 -6.05
CA GLY A 138 -18.93 -10.76 -6.56
C GLY A 138 -17.63 -10.93 -7.34
N TRP A 139 -17.75 -11.09 -8.66
CA TRP A 139 -16.61 -11.27 -9.58
C TRP A 139 -16.39 -9.99 -10.38
N GLY A 140 -15.60 -9.08 -9.81
CA GLY A 140 -15.32 -7.78 -10.41
C GLY A 140 -13.87 -7.64 -10.85
N THR A 141 -13.65 -6.70 -11.78
CA THR A 141 -12.33 -6.19 -12.11
C THR A 141 -11.64 -5.69 -10.84
N LEU A 142 -10.37 -6.06 -10.68
CA LEU A 142 -9.53 -5.55 -9.59
C LEU A 142 -9.11 -4.11 -9.90
N ALA A 143 -9.33 -3.22 -8.95
CA ALA A 143 -8.81 -1.87 -8.96
C ALA A 143 -7.75 -1.70 -7.86
N SER A 144 -6.98 -0.63 -7.96
CA SER A 144 -6.05 -0.22 -6.89
C SER A 144 -6.39 1.18 -6.40
N GLY A 145 -6.16 1.42 -5.12
CA GLY A 145 -6.46 2.67 -4.44
C GLY A 145 -5.59 2.90 -3.22
N SER A 146 -5.52 4.14 -2.75
CA SER A 146 -4.97 4.43 -1.43
C SER A 146 -6.02 4.23 -0.34
N GLY A 147 -5.57 3.98 0.89
CA GLY A 147 -6.40 3.79 2.07
C GLY A 147 -7.32 4.98 2.31
N SER A 148 -6.78 6.20 2.35
CA SER A 148 -7.58 7.43 2.51
C SER A 148 -8.69 7.59 1.47
N MET A 149 -8.41 7.25 0.22
CA MET A 149 -9.39 7.31 -0.87
C MET A 149 -10.50 6.26 -0.70
N LEU A 150 -10.13 5.03 -0.33
CA LEU A 150 -11.08 3.96 -0.09
C LEU A 150 -11.93 4.22 1.17
N ALA A 151 -11.31 4.66 2.26
CA ALA A 151 -12.01 5.04 3.48
C ALA A 151 -13.08 6.11 3.23
N ASN A 152 -12.74 7.16 2.47
CA ASN A 152 -13.69 8.20 2.07
C ASN A 152 -14.88 7.62 1.28
N TRP A 153 -14.62 6.71 0.33
CA TRP A 153 -15.68 6.09 -0.46
C TRP A 153 -16.60 5.22 0.38
N MET A 154 -16.01 4.38 1.23
CA MET A 154 -16.73 3.49 2.14
C MET A 154 -17.66 4.29 3.06
N ARG A 155 -17.16 5.38 3.66
CA ARG A 155 -17.96 6.28 4.49
C ARG A 155 -19.12 6.90 3.72
N GLN A 156 -18.88 7.40 2.52
CA GLN A 156 -19.92 8.01 1.67
C GLN A 156 -21.03 7.03 1.31
N LYS A 157 -20.68 5.75 1.12
CA LYS A 157 -21.64 4.69 0.79
C LYS A 157 -22.22 3.97 2.03
N GLY A 158 -21.77 4.32 3.23
CA GLY A 158 -22.18 3.66 4.48
C GLY A 158 -21.64 2.24 4.63
N GLU A 159 -20.61 1.86 3.86
CA GLU A 159 -19.99 0.54 3.89
C GLU A 159 -18.95 0.47 5.03
N LEU A 160 -19.37 0.02 6.21
CA LEU A 160 -18.49 -0.03 7.40
C LEU A 160 -17.87 -1.41 7.65
N HIS A 161 -17.90 -2.31 6.66
CA HIS A 161 -17.42 -3.69 6.80
C HIS A 161 -15.92 -3.76 7.18
N ALA A 162 -15.10 -2.85 6.65
CA ALA A 162 -13.66 -2.77 6.90
C ALA A 162 -13.29 -1.69 7.91
N MET A 163 -14.03 -1.57 9.03
CA MET A 163 -13.92 -0.41 9.94
C MET A 163 -12.51 -0.20 10.50
N ASN A 164 -11.76 -1.27 10.77
CA ASN A 164 -10.37 -1.19 11.20
C ASN A 164 -9.46 -0.51 10.17
N LEU A 165 -9.61 -0.84 8.88
CA LEU A 165 -8.83 -0.24 7.79
C LEU A 165 -9.26 1.20 7.50
N ILE A 166 -10.56 1.49 7.65
CA ILE A 166 -11.09 2.86 7.58
C ILE A 166 -10.43 3.72 8.66
N GLU A 167 -10.41 3.24 9.91
CA GLU A 167 -9.78 3.97 11.02
C GLU A 167 -8.27 4.13 10.84
N GLN A 168 -7.59 3.10 10.34
CA GLN A 168 -6.15 3.17 10.02
C GLN A 168 -5.87 4.25 8.96
N ALA A 169 -6.63 4.28 7.88
CA ALA A 169 -6.49 5.29 6.82
C ALA A 169 -6.84 6.71 7.28
N GLU A 170 -7.84 6.85 8.15
CA GLU A 170 -8.27 8.17 8.66
C GLU A 170 -7.29 8.71 9.71
N LYS A 171 -6.93 7.90 10.71
CA LYS A 171 -6.23 8.36 11.93
C LYS A 171 -4.73 8.12 11.89
N LEU A 172 -4.27 6.99 11.33
CA LEU A 172 -2.87 6.57 11.42
C LEU A 172 -2.05 7.00 10.21
N GLU A 173 -2.65 7.07 9.02
CA GLU A 173 -1.95 7.54 7.82
C GLU A 173 -1.64 9.06 7.96
N PRO A 174 -0.37 9.48 8.07
CA PRO A 174 -0.01 10.88 8.24
C PRO A 174 -0.37 11.73 7.02
N ILE A 175 -0.52 13.04 7.26
CA ILE A 175 -0.74 14.02 6.21
C ILE A 175 0.56 14.17 5.40
N PRO A 176 0.50 14.22 4.06
CA PRO A 176 1.68 14.43 3.24
C PRO A 176 2.35 15.76 3.56
N GLU A 177 3.62 15.71 3.93
CA GLU A 177 4.42 16.89 4.22
C GLU A 177 5.35 17.23 3.07
N ARG A 178 5.62 18.53 2.92
CA ARG A 178 6.63 19.00 1.97
C ARG A 178 8.02 18.75 2.55
N MET A 179 8.67 17.70 2.08
CA MET A 179 10.07 17.43 2.38
C MET A 179 10.94 18.55 1.81
N LYS A 180 11.74 19.18 2.67
CA LYS A 180 12.79 20.11 2.21
C LYS A 180 13.91 19.29 1.57
N PRO A 181 14.54 19.78 0.49
CA PRO A 181 15.77 19.19 0.01
C PRO A 181 16.79 19.12 1.16
N TYR A 182 17.52 18.00 1.25
CA TYR A 182 18.63 17.89 2.18
C TYR A 182 19.71 18.90 1.80
N ASP A 183 20.36 19.53 2.78
CA ASP A 183 21.46 20.46 2.51
C ASP A 183 22.67 19.65 2.01
N ILE A 184 23.00 19.83 0.74
CA ILE A 184 24.13 19.16 0.10
C ILE A 184 25.45 19.51 0.79
N THR A 185 25.58 20.70 1.35
CA THR A 185 26.79 21.16 2.05
C THR A 185 27.02 20.32 3.30
N GLU A 186 25.99 20.22 4.15
CA GLU A 186 26.02 19.37 5.35
C GLU A 186 26.28 17.90 4.98
N PHE A 187 25.70 17.41 3.87
CA PHE A 187 25.94 16.05 3.40
C PHE A 187 27.41 15.82 3.03
N ILE A 188 28.01 16.74 2.28
CA ILE A 188 29.41 16.65 1.86
C ILE A 188 30.33 16.68 3.08
N GLU A 189 30.12 17.60 4.02
CA GLU A 189 30.90 17.68 5.25
C GLU A 189 30.83 16.39 6.08
N LEU A 190 29.64 15.80 6.23
CA LEU A 190 29.45 14.52 6.90
C LEU A 190 30.22 13.39 6.20
N VAL A 191 30.12 13.32 4.86
CA VAL A 191 30.84 12.32 4.06
C VAL A 191 32.36 12.50 4.20
N GLU A 192 32.86 13.73 4.15
CA GLU A 192 34.28 14.04 4.32
C GLU A 192 34.81 13.63 5.70
N VAL A 193 34.05 13.87 6.77
CA VAL A 193 34.39 13.42 8.13
C VAL A 193 34.51 11.89 8.20
N GLU A 194 33.56 11.16 7.60
CA GLU A 194 33.59 9.69 7.58
C GLU A 194 34.72 9.13 6.70
N VAL A 195 35.07 9.81 5.61
CA VAL A 195 36.27 9.47 4.81
C VAL A 195 37.54 9.67 5.64
N HIS A 196 37.66 10.77 6.38
CA HIS A 196 38.81 11.00 7.27
C HIS A 196 38.91 9.96 8.39
N ARG A 197 37.77 9.49 8.90
CA ARG A 197 37.68 8.38 9.87
C ARG A 197 37.99 7.02 9.27
N LYS A 198 38.13 6.92 7.94
CA LYS A 198 38.35 5.66 7.18
C LYS A 198 37.22 4.64 7.37
N THR A 199 36.04 5.10 7.78
CA THR A 199 34.81 4.30 7.86
C THR A 199 34.17 4.15 6.49
N LEU A 200 34.25 5.19 5.64
CA LEU A 200 33.79 5.20 4.25
C LEU A 200 34.97 5.38 3.27
N GLY A 201 34.83 4.83 2.05
CA GLY A 201 35.74 5.10 0.94
C GLY A 201 37.15 4.48 1.06
N ARG A 202 37.27 3.17 1.38
CA ARG A 202 38.58 2.49 1.28
C ARG A 202 39.06 2.53 -0.17
N SER A 203 40.23 3.12 -0.38
CA SER A 203 40.93 3.05 -1.67
C SER A 203 41.11 1.58 -2.04
N MET A 204 40.51 1.17 -3.17
CA MET A 204 40.74 -0.17 -3.69
C MET A 204 42.21 -0.28 -4.04
N LYS A 205 42.87 -1.31 -3.52
CA LYS A 205 44.20 -1.67 -3.99
C LYS A 205 44.05 -2.08 -5.46
N VAL A 206 44.54 -1.23 -6.37
CA VAL A 206 44.64 -1.60 -7.77
C VAL A 206 45.74 -2.64 -7.86
N ASP A 207 45.37 -3.90 -8.09
CA ASP A 207 46.32 -4.97 -8.33
C ASP A 207 47.11 -4.64 -9.61
N LYS A 208 48.37 -4.27 -9.43
CA LYS A 208 49.29 -3.92 -10.53
C LYS A 208 49.52 -5.09 -11.51
N SER A 209 49.18 -6.33 -11.13
CA SER A 209 49.28 -7.52 -11.98
C SER A 209 48.32 -7.52 -13.18
N GLN A 210 47.28 -6.67 -13.20
CA GLN A 210 46.42 -6.51 -14.37
C GLN A 210 46.90 -5.43 -15.35
N LYS A 211 47.85 -4.58 -14.96
CA LYS A 211 48.31 -3.45 -15.77
C LYS A 211 49.25 -3.84 -16.91
N GLU A 212 49.83 -5.04 -16.88
CA GLU A 212 50.74 -5.51 -17.94
C GLU A 212 50.01 -6.18 -19.12
N LYS A 213 48.71 -6.47 -19.01
CA LYS A 213 47.96 -7.17 -20.08
C LYS A 213 47.03 -6.30 -20.92
N ALA A 214 46.84 -5.03 -20.59
CA ALA A 214 46.03 -4.13 -21.40
C ALA A 214 46.68 -2.75 -21.47
N GLY A 215 47.35 -2.47 -22.59
CA GLY A 215 47.68 -1.11 -23.00
C GLY A 215 46.39 -0.34 -23.29
N VAL A 216 45.73 0.14 -22.24
CA VAL A 216 44.57 1.03 -22.37
C VAL A 216 45.13 2.44 -22.57
N PRO A 217 44.95 3.05 -23.76
CA PRO A 217 45.41 4.41 -24.01
C PRO A 217 44.65 5.40 -23.11
N CYS A 218 45.38 6.40 -22.61
CA CYS A 218 44.83 7.47 -21.80
C CYS A 218 43.84 8.29 -22.63
N PHE A 219 42.55 8.31 -22.27
CA PHE A 219 41.49 9.01 -22.99
C PHE A 219 41.59 10.56 -22.93
N PHE A 220 42.53 11.11 -22.14
CA PHE A 220 42.67 12.55 -21.90
C PHE A 220 43.95 13.18 -22.46
N CYS A 221 44.72 12.44 -23.24
CA CYS A 221 45.88 12.98 -23.93
C CYS A 221 45.70 12.80 -25.44
N ASN A 222 45.00 13.75 -26.07
CA ASN A 222 45.15 14.09 -27.48
C ASN A 222 45.36 15.61 -27.58
#